data_AF-A0A2S2PP24-F1
#
_entry.id   AF-A0A2S2PP24-F1
#
_cell.length_a   1.000
_cell.length_b   1.000
_cell.length_c   1.000
_cell.angle_alpha   90.00
_cell.angle_beta   90.00
_cell.angle_gamma   90.00
#
_symmetry.space_group_name_H-M   'P 1'
#
loop_
_entity.id
_entity.type
_entity.pdbx_description
1 polymer ?
#
loop_
_entity_poly.entity_id
_entity_poly.type
_entity_poly.pdbx_seq_one_letter_code
_entity_poly.pdbx_strand_id
1 'polypeptide(L)'
;RLIKFELNISISTDFEAWKHDMEQKTVSMYVLDSAERDLSDGSTKKHLFCHRSWNYRKKGKDLRMTKSLGTNKINRACPSKIEITTFECDGVSTIKVKFWKTHCGHAHDIGRIRLDKETKSMIASKLQQGVTWDHILDDIRDGTVSESQQRLLLLERR
;
A
#
# COMPACT_ATOMS: atom_id res chain seq x y z
N ARG A 1 -2.38 -21.27 9.79
CA ARG A 1 -0.90 -21.16 9.76
C ARG A 1 -0.53 -19.85 9.08
N LEU A 2 0.27 -18.98 9.71
CA LEU A 2 0.75 -17.76 9.04
C LEU A 2 1.80 -18.14 7.99
N ILE A 3 1.65 -17.63 6.76
CA ILE A 3 2.60 -17.90 5.69
C ILE A 3 3.63 -16.78 5.66
N LYS A 4 4.91 -17.15 5.73
CA LYS A 4 6.07 -16.26 5.74
C LYS A 4 6.97 -16.54 4.55
N PHE A 5 7.45 -15.49 3.90
CA PHE A 5 8.46 -15.55 2.84
C PHE A 5 9.68 -14.73 3.25
N GLU A 6 10.86 -15.15 2.81
CA GLU A 6 12.10 -14.37 2.92
C GLU A 6 12.67 -14.11 1.53
N LEU A 7 13.10 -12.88 1.30
CA LEU A 7 13.63 -12.40 0.03
C LEU A 7 14.84 -11.50 0.35
N ASN A 8 15.88 -11.56 -0.47
CA ASN A 8 16.98 -10.60 -0.43
C ASN A 8 16.93 -9.78 -1.72
N ILE A 9 16.98 -8.46 -1.59
CA ILE A 9 16.87 -7.50 -2.68
C ILE A 9 18.07 -6.56 -2.58
N SER A 10 18.80 -6.38 -3.67
CA SER A 10 20.08 -5.65 -3.66
C SER A 10 19.93 -4.14 -3.85
N ILE A 11 18.75 -3.64 -4.19
CA ILE A 11 18.55 -2.21 -4.48
C ILE A 11 17.16 -1.74 -4.03
N SER A 12 17.11 -0.50 -3.52
CA SER A 12 15.88 0.11 -2.99
C SER A 12 14.78 0.23 -4.05
N THR A 13 15.14 0.50 -5.31
CA THR A 13 14.19 0.60 -6.43
C THR A 13 13.45 -0.71 -6.68
N ASP A 14 14.16 -1.84 -6.60
CA ASP A 14 13.59 -3.17 -6.82
C ASP A 14 12.66 -3.55 -5.67
N PHE A 15 12.99 -3.14 -4.44
CA PHE A 15 12.11 -3.31 -3.31
C PHE A 15 10.80 -2.53 -3.49
N GLU A 16 10.86 -1.27 -3.92
CA GLU A 16 9.65 -0.46 -4.15
C GLU A 16 8.82 -1.01 -5.32
N ALA A 17 9.45 -1.48 -6.40
CA ALA A 17 8.78 -2.13 -7.52
C ALA A 17 8.08 -3.44 -7.10
N TRP A 18 8.79 -4.31 -6.38
CA TRP A 18 8.22 -5.54 -5.82
C TRP A 18 7.06 -5.25 -4.88
N LYS A 19 7.23 -4.28 -3.97
CA LYS A 19 6.20 -3.90 -3.01
C LYS A 19 4.98 -3.36 -3.74
N HIS A 20 5.17 -2.50 -4.73
CA HIS A 20 4.08 -1.94 -5.53
C HIS A 20 3.29 -3.04 -6.25
N ASP A 21 3.96 -3.91 -7.00
CA ASP A 21 3.32 -5.02 -7.71
C ASP A 21 2.53 -5.94 -6.76
N MET A 22 3.15 -6.32 -5.63
CA MET A 22 2.50 -7.15 -4.62
C MET A 22 1.29 -6.47 -3.98
N GLU A 23 1.36 -5.17 -3.68
CA GLU A 23 0.25 -4.39 -3.12
C GLU A 23 -0.94 -4.31 -4.08
N GLN A 24 -0.66 -4.13 -5.38
CA GLN A 24 -1.68 -4.11 -6.41
C GLN A 24 -2.37 -5.48 -6.55
N LYS A 25 -1.59 -6.55 -6.72
CA LYS A 25 -2.11 -7.93 -6.86
C LYS A 25 -2.92 -8.39 -5.66
N THR A 26 -2.51 -8.00 -4.46
CA THR A 26 -3.18 -8.43 -3.22
C THR A 26 -4.27 -7.48 -2.75
N VAL A 27 -4.51 -6.36 -3.45
CA VAL A 27 -5.51 -5.38 -3.04
C VAL A 27 -5.24 -5.00 -1.57
N SER A 28 -3.99 -4.66 -1.29
CA SER A 28 -3.50 -4.33 0.05
C SER A 28 -2.47 -3.21 0.01
N MET A 29 -2.15 -2.66 1.18
CA MET A 29 -1.11 -1.62 1.30
C MET A 29 -0.42 -1.81 2.65
N TYR A 30 0.87 -1.50 2.69
CA TYR A 30 1.73 -1.59 3.86
C TYR A 30 2.30 -0.21 4.16
N VAL A 31 2.08 0.23 5.39
CA VAL A 31 2.45 1.56 5.86
C VAL A 31 3.39 1.46 7.05
N LEU A 32 4.32 2.40 7.14
CA LEU A 32 5.17 2.56 8.29
C LEU A 32 4.33 3.02 9.50
N ASP A 33 4.45 2.33 10.62
CA ASP A 33 3.75 2.68 11.87
C ASP A 33 4.72 3.02 13.01
N SER A 34 6.01 2.84 12.79
CA SER A 34 7.08 3.12 13.77
C SER A 34 8.34 3.58 13.07
N ALA A 35 9.17 4.35 13.76
CA ALA A 35 10.47 4.74 13.25
C ALA A 35 11.37 3.52 13.00
N GLU A 36 12.31 3.70 12.08
CA GLU A 36 13.42 2.79 11.84
C GLU A 36 14.31 2.72 13.08
N ARG A 37 14.89 1.54 13.33
CA ARG A 37 15.76 1.29 14.48
C ARG A 37 17.08 0.75 14.03
N ASP A 38 18.15 1.27 14.59
CA ASP A 38 19.49 0.75 14.40
C ASP A 38 19.69 -0.50 15.27
N LEU A 39 20.38 -1.49 14.72
CA LEU A 39 20.76 -2.71 15.39
C LEU A 39 22.22 -2.63 15.85
N SER A 40 22.58 -3.49 16.79
CA SER A 40 23.94 -3.59 17.33
C SER A 40 24.99 -3.97 16.29
N ASP A 41 24.58 -4.61 15.20
CA ASP A 41 25.44 -5.00 14.07
C ASP A 41 25.62 -3.89 13.03
N GLY A 42 25.09 -2.68 13.28
CA GLY A 42 25.13 -1.56 12.34
C GLY A 42 24.05 -1.63 11.24
N SER A 43 23.24 -2.70 11.21
CA SER A 43 22.10 -2.78 10.30
C SER A 43 20.93 -1.93 10.81
N THR A 44 20.00 -1.61 9.91
CA THR A 44 18.76 -0.89 10.27
C THR A 44 17.55 -1.76 10.03
N LYS A 45 16.52 -1.62 10.88
CA LYS A 45 15.27 -2.38 10.77
C LYS A 45 14.05 -1.50 10.86
N LYS A 46 13.10 -1.75 9.98
CA LYS A 46 11.77 -1.14 9.98
C LYS A 46 10.68 -2.15 9.65
N HIS A 47 9.48 -1.89 10.17
CA HIS A 47 8.31 -2.73 9.93
C HIS A 47 7.23 -1.94 9.20
N LEU A 48 6.74 -2.47 8.09
CA LEU A 48 5.54 -1.98 7.42
C LEU A 48 4.38 -2.89 7.79
N PHE A 49 3.27 -2.31 8.24
CA PHE A 49 2.07 -3.06 8.63
C PHE A 49 0.96 -2.83 7.64
N CYS A 50 0.04 -3.80 7.52
CA CYS A 50 -1.19 -3.60 6.75
C CYS A 50 -1.87 -2.28 7.12
N HIS A 51 -2.24 -1.49 6.12
CA HIS A 51 -2.87 -0.17 6.29
C HIS A 51 -4.18 -0.22 7.10
N ARG A 52 -4.84 -1.37 7.13
CA ARG A 52 -6.06 -1.63 7.91
C ARG A 52 -5.79 -1.98 9.37
N SER A 53 -4.55 -2.34 9.72
CA SER A 53 -4.15 -2.70 11.09
C SER A 53 -4.28 -1.54 12.06
N TRP A 54 -4.51 -1.88 13.34
CA TRP A 54 -4.60 -1.01 14.51
C TRP A 54 -5.90 -0.24 14.66
N ASN A 55 -5.93 0.58 15.71
CA ASN A 55 -7.04 1.44 16.08
C ASN A 55 -7.01 2.75 15.32
N TYR A 56 -8.19 3.25 14.97
CA TYR A 56 -8.31 4.63 14.53
C TYR A 56 -7.92 5.58 15.66
N ARG A 57 -7.00 6.50 15.37
CA ARG A 57 -6.67 7.62 16.25
C ARG A 57 -7.26 8.88 15.64
N LYS A 58 -8.20 9.50 16.35
CA LYS A 58 -8.79 10.78 15.95
C LYS A 58 -7.68 11.83 15.88
N LYS A 59 -7.65 12.62 14.81
CA LYS A 59 -6.70 13.71 14.61
C LYS A 59 -7.46 14.98 14.24
N GLY A 60 -6.98 16.14 14.71
CA GLY A 60 -7.56 17.46 14.42
C GLY A 60 -8.60 17.92 15.46
N LYS A 61 -9.22 19.07 15.19
CA LYS A 61 -10.16 19.78 16.08
C LYS A 61 -11.63 19.33 15.97
N ASP A 62 -11.89 18.21 15.30
CA ASP A 62 -13.26 17.67 15.10
C ASP A 62 -14.23 18.59 14.33
N LEU A 63 -13.73 19.50 13.51
CA LEU A 63 -14.55 20.44 12.73
C LEU A 63 -15.27 19.79 11.53
N ARG A 64 -14.93 18.53 11.21
CA ARG A 64 -15.47 17.80 10.07
C ARG A 64 -16.02 16.47 10.53
N MET A 65 -17.21 16.13 10.04
CA MET A 65 -17.81 14.82 10.27
C MET A 65 -16.94 13.70 9.71
N THR A 66 -17.03 12.53 10.34
CA THR A 66 -16.38 11.33 9.81
C THR A 66 -17.02 10.96 8.46
N LYS A 67 -16.19 10.50 7.52
CA LYS A 67 -16.68 10.00 6.22
C LYS A 67 -17.71 8.90 6.43
N SER A 68 -18.68 8.78 5.52
CA SER A 68 -19.71 7.72 5.55
C SER A 68 -19.13 6.30 5.63
N LEU A 69 -18.00 6.04 4.95
CA LEU A 69 -17.29 4.77 4.99
C LEU A 69 -16.56 4.50 6.32
N GLY A 70 -16.49 5.49 7.21
CA GLY A 70 -15.78 5.45 8.47
C GLY A 70 -14.26 5.43 8.32
N THR A 71 -13.60 4.94 9.36
CA THR A 71 -12.15 4.73 9.38
C THR A 71 -11.75 3.54 8.52
N ASN A 72 -10.53 3.58 7.96
CA ASN A 72 -9.93 2.43 7.27
C ASN A 72 -9.42 1.34 8.22
N LYS A 73 -9.27 1.69 9.50
CA LYS A 73 -8.74 0.82 10.55
C LYS A 73 -9.76 -0.21 11.01
N ILE A 74 -9.32 -1.45 11.26
CA ILE A 74 -10.19 -2.55 11.73
C ILE A 74 -10.31 -2.60 13.26
N ASN A 75 -9.64 -1.67 13.95
CA ASN A 75 -9.55 -1.60 15.41
C ASN A 75 -9.02 -2.88 16.05
N ARG A 76 -8.14 -3.59 15.34
CA ARG A 76 -7.42 -4.79 15.78
C ARG A 76 -6.08 -4.89 15.05
N ALA A 77 -5.19 -5.71 15.58
CA ALA A 77 -3.93 -6.05 14.93
C ALA A 77 -4.18 -6.97 13.72
N CYS A 78 -3.76 -6.55 12.53
CA CYS A 78 -3.62 -7.47 11.39
C CYS A 78 -2.20 -8.08 11.44
N PRO A 79 -2.07 -9.43 11.35
CA PRO A 79 -0.75 -10.07 11.39
C PRO A 79 0.06 -9.86 10.10
N SER A 80 -0.58 -9.38 9.03
CA SER A 80 0.09 -9.10 7.77
C SER A 80 1.03 -7.90 7.89
N LYS A 81 2.32 -8.14 7.62
CA LYS A 81 3.40 -7.14 7.77
C LYS A 81 4.62 -7.51 6.93
N ILE A 82 5.47 -6.52 6.68
CA ILE A 82 6.77 -6.65 6.05
C ILE A 82 7.82 -6.17 7.06
N GLU A 83 8.76 -7.03 7.42
CA GLU A 83 9.97 -6.64 8.16
C GLU A 83 11.09 -6.44 7.14
N ILE A 84 11.73 -5.29 7.21
CA ILE A 84 12.80 -4.88 6.32
C ILE A 84 14.04 -4.70 7.19
N THR A 85 15.12 -5.38 6.84
CA THR A 85 16.43 -5.18 7.45
C THR A 85 17.40 -4.75 6.36
N THR A 86 17.99 -3.58 6.50
CA THR A 86 18.96 -3.03 5.55
C THR A 86 20.35 -3.15 6.16
N PHE A 87 21.30 -3.65 5.40
CA PHE A 87 22.69 -3.77 5.82
C PHE A 87 23.61 -3.61 4.61
N GLU A 88 24.87 -3.27 4.84
CA GLU A 88 25.87 -3.23 3.78
C GLU A 88 26.64 -4.55 3.72
N CYS A 89 26.82 -5.10 2.52
CA CYS A 89 27.66 -6.25 2.23
C CYS A 89 28.54 -5.91 1.04
N ASP A 90 29.86 -5.98 1.18
CA ASP A 90 30.83 -5.72 0.11
C ASP A 90 30.65 -4.34 -0.57
N GLY A 91 30.27 -3.32 0.20
CA GLY A 91 29.99 -1.97 -0.30
C GLY A 91 28.64 -1.81 -1.02
N VAL A 92 27.79 -2.85 -1.01
CA VAL A 92 26.45 -2.84 -1.61
C VAL A 92 25.40 -2.89 -0.49
N SER A 93 24.49 -1.92 -0.51
CA SER A 93 23.33 -1.89 0.40
C SER A 93 22.35 -2.99 0.03
N THR A 94 22.21 -3.99 0.90
CA THR A 94 21.31 -5.13 0.72
C THR A 94 20.09 -5.00 1.64
N ILE A 95 18.93 -5.37 1.12
CA ILE A 95 17.65 -5.34 1.81
C ILE A 95 17.15 -6.77 2.00
N LYS A 96 17.09 -7.22 3.25
CA LYS A 96 16.43 -8.47 3.62
C LYS A 96 14.99 -8.21 4.00
N VAL A 97 14.09 -8.88 3.31
CA VAL A 97 12.63 -8.74 3.48
C VAL A 97 12.06 -10.02 4.06
N LYS A 98 11.33 -9.91 5.17
CA LYS A 98 10.45 -10.98 5.67
C LYS A 98 9.01 -10.54 5.53
N PHE A 99 8.25 -11.27 4.74
CA PHE A 99 6.87 -10.94 4.43
C PHE A 99 5.89 -11.95 5.03
N TRP A 100 5.01 -11.49 5.91
CA TRP A 100 3.86 -12.25 6.38
C TRP A 100 2.63 -11.81 5.59
N LYS A 101 2.16 -12.63 4.65
CA LYS A 101 1.07 -12.26 3.74
C LYS A 101 -0.34 -12.45 4.29
N THR A 102 -0.47 -13.22 5.37
CA THR A 102 -1.79 -13.64 5.87
C THR A 102 -2.49 -12.48 6.57
N HIS A 103 -3.63 -12.04 6.01
CA HIS A 103 -4.53 -11.08 6.65
C HIS A 103 -5.56 -11.79 7.53
N CYS A 104 -5.83 -11.25 8.72
CA CYS A 104 -6.86 -11.75 9.63
C CYS A 104 -7.75 -10.61 10.10
N GLY A 105 -9.06 -10.88 10.23
CA GLY A 105 -10.03 -9.91 10.73
C GLY A 105 -10.51 -8.88 9.70
N HIS A 106 -10.11 -9.00 8.43
CA HIS A 106 -10.66 -8.20 7.34
C HIS A 106 -10.49 -8.86 5.97
N ALA A 107 -11.37 -8.52 5.04
CA ALA A 107 -11.23 -8.86 3.62
C ALA A 107 -10.35 -7.86 2.87
N HIS A 108 -9.91 -8.27 1.68
CA HIS A 108 -9.37 -7.36 0.68
C HIS A 108 -10.54 -6.58 0.08
N ASP A 109 -10.61 -5.30 0.38
CA ASP A 109 -11.69 -4.42 -0.03
C ASP A 109 -11.08 -3.33 -0.90
N ILE A 110 -11.34 -3.41 -2.20
CA ILE A 110 -10.81 -2.49 -3.21
C ILE A 110 -11.18 -1.06 -2.84
N GLY A 111 -12.36 -0.81 -2.27
CA GLY A 111 -12.84 0.51 -1.83
C GLY A 111 -12.01 1.13 -0.70
N ARG A 112 -11.26 0.31 0.05
CA ARG A 112 -10.42 0.74 1.18
C ARG A 112 -8.98 1.12 0.80
N ILE A 113 -8.57 0.85 -0.43
CA ILE A 113 -7.22 1.17 -0.90
C ILE A 113 -7.11 2.64 -1.28
N ARG A 114 -5.93 3.14 -1.66
CA ARG A 114 -5.78 4.46 -2.28
C ARG A 114 -5.38 4.25 -3.73
N LEU A 115 -5.81 5.14 -4.62
CA LEU A 115 -5.18 5.19 -5.93
C LEU A 115 -3.68 5.49 -5.74
N ASP A 116 -2.86 4.72 -6.45
CA ASP A 116 -1.42 4.93 -6.49
C ASP A 116 -1.08 6.27 -7.16
N LYS A 117 0.18 6.67 -7.06
CA LYS A 117 0.63 7.98 -7.50
C LYS A 117 0.59 8.11 -9.02
N GLU A 118 0.92 7.04 -9.74
CA GLU A 118 0.97 7.01 -11.19
C GLU A 118 -0.43 7.16 -11.78
N THR A 119 -1.37 6.36 -11.29
CA THR A 119 -2.78 6.43 -11.65
C THR A 119 -3.37 7.83 -11.37
N LYS A 120 -3.07 8.43 -10.23
CA LYS A 120 -3.50 9.81 -9.93
C LYS A 120 -2.90 10.82 -10.90
N SER A 121 -1.63 10.65 -11.27
CA SER A 121 -0.96 11.53 -12.23
C SER A 121 -1.61 11.43 -13.60
N MET A 122 -1.88 10.20 -14.06
CA MET A 122 -2.59 9.95 -15.33
C MET A 122 -3.96 10.64 -15.34
N ILE A 123 -4.77 10.45 -14.30
CA ILE A 123 -6.09 11.10 -14.19
C ILE A 123 -5.95 12.62 -14.21
N ALA A 124 -4.99 13.18 -13.44
CA ALA A 124 -4.76 14.61 -13.40
C ALA A 124 -4.35 15.18 -14.77
N SER A 125 -3.49 14.47 -15.51
CA SER A 125 -3.10 14.86 -16.87
C SER A 125 -4.28 14.84 -17.84
N LYS A 126 -5.13 13.81 -17.82
CA LYS A 126 -6.34 13.76 -18.66
C LYS A 126 -7.31 14.90 -18.34
N LEU A 127 -7.50 15.20 -17.04
CA LEU A 127 -8.32 16.34 -16.62
C LEU A 127 -7.75 17.68 -17.10
N GLN A 128 -6.43 17.84 -17.07
CA GLN A 128 -5.76 19.05 -17.56
C GLN A 128 -5.91 19.22 -19.08
N GLN A 129 -6.03 18.12 -19.83
CA GLN A 129 -6.28 18.10 -21.26
C GLN A 129 -7.76 18.35 -21.61
N GLY A 130 -8.64 18.55 -20.62
CA GLY A 130 -10.07 18.80 -20.84
C GLY A 130 -10.90 17.54 -21.09
N VAL A 131 -10.34 16.33 -20.88
CA VAL A 131 -11.11 15.08 -20.98
C VAL A 131 -12.15 15.06 -19.86
N THR A 132 -13.40 14.74 -20.20
CA THR A 132 -14.47 14.67 -19.21
C THR A 132 -14.25 13.48 -18.27
N TRP A 133 -14.80 13.58 -17.06
CA TRP A 133 -14.70 12.50 -16.08
C TRP A 133 -15.25 11.18 -16.61
N ASP A 134 -16.38 11.21 -17.31
CA ASP A 134 -17.03 10.02 -17.85
C ASP A 134 -16.14 9.32 -18.89
N HIS A 135 -15.52 10.08 -19.79
CA HIS A 135 -14.54 9.53 -20.74
C HIS A 135 -13.31 8.95 -20.05
N ILE A 136 -12.82 9.57 -18.96
CA ILE A 136 -11.71 9.00 -18.18
C ILE A 136 -12.14 7.66 -17.57
N LEU A 137 -13.36 7.53 -17.07
CA LEU A 137 -13.86 6.28 -16.50
C LEU A 137 -14.02 5.20 -17.56
N ASP A 138 -14.57 5.55 -18.72
CA ASP A 138 -14.76 4.61 -19.83
C ASP A 138 -13.41 4.14 -20.39
N ASP A 139 -12.44 5.04 -20.57
CA ASP A 139 -11.08 4.67 -20.97
C ASP A 139 -10.43 3.66 -20.00
N ILE A 140 -10.72 3.78 -18.70
CA ILE A 140 -10.17 2.86 -17.70
C ILE A 140 -10.94 1.52 -17.69
N ARG A 141 -12.23 1.51 -18.04
CA ARG A 141 -13.02 0.28 -18.18
C ARG A 141 -12.64 -0.49 -19.44
N ASP A 142 -12.41 0.23 -20.53
CA ASP A 142 -12.15 -0.32 -21.87
C ASP A 142 -10.68 -0.72 -22.09
N GLY A 143 -9.75 -0.04 -21.41
CA GLY A 143 -8.36 -0.48 -21.35
C GLY A 143 -8.29 -1.82 -20.62
N THR A 144 -7.87 -2.90 -21.29
CA THR A 144 -7.69 -4.23 -20.68
C THR A 144 -6.96 -4.12 -19.35
N VAL A 145 -7.74 -4.19 -18.28
CA VAL A 145 -7.28 -4.04 -16.91
C VAL A 145 -6.40 -5.26 -16.60
N SER A 146 -5.08 -5.07 -16.62
CA SER A 146 -4.22 -5.99 -15.87
C SER A 146 -4.69 -5.95 -14.42
N GLU A 147 -4.62 -7.07 -13.69
CA GLU A 147 -5.19 -7.25 -12.33
C GLU A 147 -4.85 -6.10 -11.34
N SER A 148 -3.83 -5.30 -11.62
CA SER A 148 -3.39 -4.12 -10.86
C SER A 148 -4.32 -2.90 -10.90
N GLN A 149 -5.28 -2.79 -11.82
CA GLN A 149 -6.12 -1.56 -11.97
C GLN A 149 -7.55 -1.69 -11.41
N GLN A 150 -7.85 -2.75 -10.66
CA GLN A 150 -9.19 -3.07 -10.12
C GLN A 150 -9.86 -1.93 -9.33
N ARG A 151 -9.09 -1.00 -8.73
CA ARG A 151 -9.64 0.13 -7.98
C ARG A 151 -10.22 1.24 -8.87
N LEU A 152 -9.68 1.43 -10.06
CA LEU A 152 -10.18 2.46 -10.97
C LEU A 152 -11.59 2.13 -11.47
N LEU A 153 -11.90 0.84 -11.61
CA LEU A 153 -13.22 0.34 -12.01
C LEU A 153 -14.35 0.72 -11.04
N LEU A 154 -14.03 1.07 -9.79
CA LEU A 154 -15.02 1.42 -8.76
C LEU A 154 -15.23 2.94 -8.59
N LEU A 155 -14.67 3.76 -9.48
CA LEU A 155 -14.84 5.22 -9.44
C LEU A 155 -16.21 5.67 -9.97
N GLU A 156 -17.30 5.14 -9.41
CA GLU A 156 -18.63 5.68 -9.68
C GLU A 156 -18.88 6.92 -8.82
N ARG A 157 -19.38 7.99 -9.45
CA ARG A 157 -20.03 9.09 -8.75
C ARG A 157 -21.43 8.63 -8.38
N ARG A 158 -21.70 8.44 -7.08
CA ARG A 158 -23.07 8.55 -6.55
C ARG A 158 -23.44 10.01 -6.37
#